data_AF-A0A4P9XKP3-F1
#
_entry.id   AF-A0A4P9XKP3-F1
#
_cell.length_a   1.000
_cell.length_b   1.000
_cell.length_c   1.000
_cell.angle_alpha   90.00
_cell.angle_beta   90.00
_cell.angle_gamma   90.00
#
_symmetry.space_group_name_H-M   'P 1'
#
loop_
_entity.id
_entity.type
_entity.pdbx_description
1 polymer ?
#
loop_
_entity_poly.entity_id
_entity_poly.type
_entity_poly.pdbx_seq_one_letter_code
_entity_poly.pdbx_strand_id
1 'polypeptide(L)'
;MYNQTSRKHFENIMPPNITLMEITESNTGMTMKEKWSLAQELTDIKPIVSRDLLLVILSYKDHRLLNMSDGTLVHDISIVALDCWSRSGLYPLRSQWANMNEDSTRKLPNSPSAFASVELQGLSAASGARIIRINGMPGVADYSL
;
A
#
# COMPACT_ATOMS: atom_id res chain seq x y z
N MET A 1 -31.07 -43.91 -21.01
CA MET A 1 -31.27 -42.46 -21.23
C MET A 1 -31.00 -41.75 -19.91
N TYR A 2 -29.84 -41.10 -19.78
CA TYR A 2 -29.56 -40.17 -18.69
C TYR A 2 -29.09 -38.87 -19.32
N ASN A 3 -30.01 -37.90 -19.34
CA ASN A 3 -29.76 -36.52 -19.74
C ASN A 3 -29.20 -35.78 -18.54
N GLN A 4 -27.89 -35.56 -18.52
CA GLN A 4 -27.31 -34.42 -17.82
C GLN A 4 -26.52 -33.65 -18.85
N THR A 5 -27.21 -32.67 -19.44
CA THR A 5 -26.61 -31.52 -20.09
C THR A 5 -25.68 -30.85 -19.08
N SER A 6 -24.42 -31.26 -19.11
CA SER A 6 -23.31 -30.52 -18.54
C SER A 6 -23.29 -29.16 -19.23
N ARG A 7 -24.00 -28.20 -18.63
CA ARG A 7 -23.84 -26.78 -18.92
C ARG A 7 -22.39 -26.48 -18.55
N LYS A 8 -21.54 -26.44 -19.59
CA LYS A 8 -20.27 -25.74 -19.54
C LYS A 8 -20.58 -24.31 -19.11
N HIS A 9 -20.44 -24.03 -17.81
CA HIS A 9 -20.16 -22.68 -17.35
C HIS A 9 -18.81 -22.35 -17.96
N PHE A 10 -18.81 -21.68 -19.11
CA PHE A 10 -17.71 -20.81 -19.43
C PHE A 10 -17.78 -19.71 -18.38
N GLU A 11 -17.06 -19.90 -17.28
CA GLU A 11 -16.72 -18.81 -16.39
C GLU A 11 -16.15 -17.71 -17.26
N ASN A 12 -16.74 -16.54 -17.15
CA ASN A 12 -16.27 -15.36 -17.84
C ASN A 12 -14.86 -15.10 -17.30
N ILE A 13 -13.81 -15.53 -18.02
CA ILE A 13 -12.40 -15.51 -17.59
C ILE A 13 -11.85 -14.07 -17.53
N MET A 14 -12.72 -13.07 -17.44
CA MET A 14 -12.32 -11.68 -17.31
C MET A 14 -12.08 -11.38 -15.83
N PRO A 15 -10.88 -10.90 -15.46
CA PRO A 15 -10.61 -10.51 -14.09
C PRO A 15 -11.52 -9.33 -13.69
N PRO A 16 -11.84 -9.18 -12.39
CA PRO A 16 -12.62 -8.05 -11.91
C PRO A 16 -11.91 -6.72 -12.22
N ASN A 17 -12.69 -5.65 -12.36
CA ASN A 17 -12.17 -4.31 -12.62
C ASN A 17 -12.07 -3.49 -11.34
N ILE A 18 -10.93 -2.83 -11.15
CA ILE A 18 -10.76 -1.71 -10.23
C ILE A 18 -11.13 -0.44 -11.00
N THR A 19 -12.04 0.37 -10.46
CA THR A 19 -12.46 1.62 -11.10
C THR A 19 -12.36 2.77 -10.12
N LEU A 20 -11.68 3.85 -10.51
CA LEU A 20 -11.67 5.10 -9.75
C LEU A 20 -12.74 6.05 -10.29
N MET A 21 -13.63 6.48 -9.40
CA MET A 21 -14.68 7.44 -9.71
C MET A 21 -14.35 8.80 -9.08
N GLU A 22 -14.46 9.86 -9.87
CA GLU A 22 -14.50 11.23 -9.40
C GLU A 22 -15.94 11.61 -9.07
N ILE A 23 -16.13 12.14 -7.87
CA ILE A 23 -17.41 12.68 -7.41
C ILE A 23 -17.24 14.19 -7.30
N THR A 24 -18.06 14.93 -8.04
CA THR A 24 -18.13 16.39 -7.95
C THR A 24 -19.51 16.80 -7.47
N GLU A 25 -19.55 17.59 -6.41
CA GLU A 25 -20.77 18.15 -5.85
C GLU A 25 -20.89 19.62 -6.24
N SER A 26 -22.07 20.02 -6.70
CA SER A 26 -22.38 21.37 -7.15
C SER A 26 -23.78 21.77 -6.72
N ASN A 27 -24.10 23.06 -6.81
CA ASN A 27 -25.45 23.57 -6.53
C ASN A 27 -26.53 22.97 -7.44
N THR A 28 -26.13 22.41 -8.59
CA THR A 28 -27.01 21.72 -9.55
C THR A 28 -27.15 20.22 -9.30
N GLY A 29 -26.42 19.68 -8.32
CA GLY A 29 -26.44 18.27 -7.96
C GLY A 29 -25.05 17.63 -7.89
N MET A 30 -25.04 16.31 -7.69
CA MET A 30 -23.85 15.47 -7.62
C MET A 30 -23.64 14.76 -8.96
N THR A 31 -22.45 14.87 -9.53
CA THR A 31 -22.05 14.09 -10.71
C THR A 31 -20.93 13.12 -10.36
N MET A 32 -21.00 11.92 -10.94
CA MET A 32 -19.98 10.89 -10.80
C MET A 32 -19.41 10.56 -12.17
N LYS A 33 -18.09 10.58 -12.31
CA LYS A 33 -17.38 10.33 -13.56
C LYS A 33 -16.27 9.31 -13.34
N GLU A 34 -16.17 8.33 -14.21
CA GLU A 34 -15.01 7.42 -14.22
C GLU A 34 -13.73 8.17 -14.61
N LYS A 35 -12.69 8.06 -13.77
CA LYS A 35 -11.34 8.57 -14.09
C LYS A 35 -10.53 7.54 -14.85
N TRP A 36 -10.50 6.31 -14.33
CA TRP A 36 -9.80 5.19 -14.93
C TRP A 36 -10.37 3.87 -14.42
N SER A 37 -10.14 2.81 -15.20
CA SER A 37 -10.49 1.45 -14.85
C SER A 37 -9.37 0.50 -15.26
N LEU A 38 -9.11 -0.51 -14.43
CA LEU A 38 -8.06 -1.50 -14.62
C LEU A 38 -8.60 -2.89 -14.31
N ALA A 39 -8.50 -3.81 -15.27
CA ALA A 39 -8.84 -5.21 -15.09
C ALA A 39 -7.70 -5.93 -14.35
N GLN A 40 -7.94 -6.35 -13.11
CA GLN A 40 -6.90 -6.91 -12.25
C GLN A 40 -7.50 -7.87 -11.21
N GLU A 41 -7.02 -9.11 -11.19
CA GLU A 41 -7.31 -10.01 -10.07
C GLU A 41 -6.65 -9.47 -8.81
N LEU A 42 -7.43 -9.32 -7.74
CA LEU A 42 -6.97 -8.78 -6.47
C LEU A 42 -7.60 -9.53 -5.31
N THR A 43 -6.86 -9.58 -4.20
CA THR A 43 -7.35 -10.06 -2.91
C THR A 43 -7.78 -8.89 -2.03
N ASP A 44 -7.06 -7.76 -2.08
CA ASP A 44 -7.34 -6.58 -1.25
C ASP A 44 -6.75 -5.30 -1.90
N ILE A 45 -7.27 -4.14 -1.49
CA ILE A 45 -6.78 -2.82 -1.92
C ILE A 45 -6.64 -1.89 -0.71
N LYS A 46 -5.57 -1.10 -0.67
CA LYS A 46 -5.33 -0.12 0.39
C LYS A 46 -4.92 1.24 -0.18
N PRO A 47 -5.73 2.29 -0.01
CA PRO A 47 -5.34 3.63 -0.43
C PRO A 47 -4.26 4.20 0.50
N ILE A 48 -3.25 4.83 -0.08
CA ILE A 48 -2.20 5.60 0.61
C ILE A 48 -2.35 7.06 0.16
N VAL A 49 -3.40 7.71 0.68
CA VAL A 49 -3.85 9.04 0.23
C VAL A 49 -2.77 10.10 0.36
N SER A 50 -1.95 10.05 1.41
CA SER A 50 -0.85 11.00 1.64
C SER A 50 0.23 10.97 0.55
N ARG A 51 0.23 9.96 -0.32
CA ARG A 51 1.19 9.79 -1.40
C ARG A 51 0.56 9.72 -2.79
N ASP A 52 -0.76 9.84 -2.91
CA ASP A 52 -1.51 9.63 -4.15
C ASP A 52 -1.25 8.24 -4.76
N LEU A 53 -1.18 7.23 -3.89
CA LEU A 53 -0.88 5.84 -4.26
C LEU A 53 -1.99 4.88 -3.84
N LEU A 54 -2.19 3.83 -4.62
CA LEU A 54 -3.08 2.71 -4.31
C LEU A 54 -2.25 1.43 -4.24
N LEU A 55 -2.20 0.80 -3.07
CA LEU A 55 -1.66 -0.54 -2.94
C LEU A 55 -2.71 -1.55 -3.38
N VAL A 56 -2.35 -2.39 -4.34
CA VAL A 56 -3.14 -3.54 -4.77
C VAL A 56 -2.44 -4.81 -4.33
N ILE A 57 -3.17 -5.66 -3.62
CA ILE A 57 -2.70 -6.97 -3.16
C ILE A 57 -3.28 -8.01 -4.11
N LEU A 58 -2.40 -8.71 -4.83
CA LEU A 58 -2.77 -9.70 -5.83
C LEU A 58 -2.85 -11.10 -5.23
N SER A 59 -3.41 -12.02 -6.01
CA SER A 59 -3.27 -13.46 -5.77
C SER A 59 -1.78 -13.83 -5.63
N TYR A 60 -1.47 -14.85 -4.83
CA TYR A 60 -0.10 -15.31 -4.55
C TYR A 60 0.80 -14.34 -3.75
N LYS A 61 0.21 -13.35 -3.08
CA LYS A 61 0.89 -12.37 -2.20
C LYS A 61 1.83 -11.40 -2.94
N ASP A 62 1.61 -11.20 -4.23
CA ASP A 62 2.26 -10.12 -4.96
C ASP A 62 1.59 -8.79 -4.63
N HIS A 63 2.38 -7.72 -4.55
CA HIS A 63 1.90 -6.38 -4.21
C HIS A 63 2.28 -5.41 -5.32
N ARG A 64 1.36 -4.54 -5.70
CA ARG A 64 1.59 -3.48 -6.69
C ARG A 64 1.23 -2.13 -6.09
N LEU A 65 2.04 -1.12 -6.38
CA LEU A 65 1.65 0.27 -6.21
C LEU A 65 1.18 0.85 -7.53
N LEU A 66 -0.06 1.32 -7.54
CA LEU A 66 -0.61 2.10 -8.62
C LEU A 66 -0.63 3.58 -8.23
N ASN A 67 -0.46 4.44 -9.24
CA ASN A 67 -0.73 5.85 -9.12
C ASN A 67 -2.25 6.06 -9.06
N MET A 68 -2.74 6.75 -8.04
CA MET A 68 -4.17 6.96 -7.88
C MET A 68 -4.72 7.94 -8.93
N SER A 69 -3.89 8.83 -9.51
CA SER A 69 -4.37 9.79 -10.52
C SER A 69 -4.81 9.14 -11.84
N ASP A 70 -4.11 8.08 -12.27
CA ASP A 70 -4.23 7.49 -13.61
C ASP A 70 -4.22 5.95 -13.65
N GLY A 71 -4.08 5.28 -12.51
CA GLY A 71 -4.04 3.83 -12.41
C GLY A 71 -2.74 3.18 -12.91
N THR A 72 -1.73 3.97 -13.27
CA THR A 72 -0.46 3.44 -13.80
C THR A 72 0.37 2.74 -12.73
N LEU A 73 1.08 1.68 -13.11
CA LEU A 73 2.01 0.99 -12.22
C LEU A 73 3.17 1.92 -11.85
N VAL A 74 3.35 2.15 -10.55
CA VAL A 74 4.50 2.86 -9.98
C VAL A 74 5.61 1.87 -9.67
N HIS A 75 5.28 0.75 -9.03
CA HIS A 75 6.27 -0.26 -8.64
C HIS A 75 5.61 -1.59 -8.22
N ASP A 76 6.33 -2.70 -8.42
CA ASP A 76 6.04 -3.99 -7.79
C ASP A 76 6.77 -4.07 -6.44
N ILE A 77 6.07 -4.43 -5.38
CA ILE A 77 6.60 -4.36 -4.01
C ILE A 77 6.76 -5.75 -3.40
N SER A 78 7.93 -5.98 -2.80
CA SER A 78 8.13 -7.06 -1.83
C SER A 78 7.30 -6.84 -0.56
N ILE A 79 6.61 -7.89 -0.10
CA ILE A 79 5.83 -7.90 1.15
C ILE A 79 6.63 -7.43 2.38
N VAL A 80 7.95 -7.68 2.41
CA VAL A 80 8.83 -7.33 3.54
C VAL A 80 9.00 -5.82 3.65
N ALA A 81 9.15 -5.15 2.52
CA ALA A 81 9.27 -3.70 2.45
C ALA A 81 7.98 -3.04 2.97
N LEU A 82 6.84 -3.57 2.49
CA LEU A 82 5.52 -3.08 2.85
C LEU A 82 5.20 -3.19 4.34
N ASP A 83 5.60 -4.28 5.02
CA ASP A 83 5.30 -4.47 6.44
C ASP A 83 5.92 -3.35 7.30
N CYS A 84 7.17 -2.98 7.01
CA CYS A 84 7.87 -1.92 7.74
C CYS A 84 7.19 -0.55 7.58
N TRP A 85 6.78 -0.19 6.36
CA TRP A 85 6.13 1.09 6.11
C TRP A 85 4.69 1.13 6.60
N SER A 86 3.93 0.04 6.40
CA SER A 86 2.54 -0.02 6.86
C SER A 86 2.42 0.10 8.37
N ARG A 87 3.36 -0.48 9.13
CA ARG A 87 3.41 -0.37 10.59
C ARG A 87 3.84 1.00 11.09
N SER A 88 4.68 1.71 10.32
CA SER A 88 5.18 3.05 10.71
C SER A 88 4.33 4.20 10.17
N GLY A 89 3.52 3.97 9.14
CA GLY A 89 2.85 5.02 8.37
C GLY A 89 3.80 5.89 7.53
N LEU A 90 5.11 5.59 7.54
CA LEU A 90 6.15 6.39 6.90
C LEU A 90 6.40 5.91 5.46
N TYR A 91 5.39 6.05 4.61
CA TYR A 91 5.50 5.69 3.20
C TYR A 91 6.48 6.64 2.47
N PRO A 92 7.43 6.13 1.68
CA PRO A 92 8.29 6.93 0.80
C PRO A 92 7.51 7.80 -0.22
N LEU A 93 8.20 8.76 -0.81
CA LEU A 93 7.68 9.55 -1.94
C LEU A 93 7.58 8.69 -3.20
N ARG A 94 6.64 9.01 -4.10
CA ARG A 94 6.48 8.31 -5.40
C ARG A 94 7.77 8.17 -6.20
N SER A 95 8.59 9.22 -6.24
CA SER A 95 9.90 9.21 -6.92
C SER A 95 10.89 8.24 -6.29
N GLN A 96 10.78 7.98 -4.98
CA GLN A 96 11.64 7.03 -4.30
C GLN A 96 11.22 5.59 -4.62
N TRP A 97 9.91 5.34 -4.72
CA TRP A 97 9.37 4.04 -5.12
C TRP A 97 9.80 3.62 -6.52
N ALA A 98 9.71 4.52 -7.49
CA ALA A 98 10.08 4.21 -8.89
C ALA A 98 11.56 3.83 -9.07
N ASN A 99 12.43 4.27 -8.14
CA ASN A 99 13.87 4.04 -8.17
C ASN A 99 14.32 2.94 -7.19
N MET A 100 13.42 2.37 -6.39
CA MET A 100 13.76 1.25 -5.53
C MET A 100 13.94 0.01 -6.39
N ASN A 101 15.06 -0.70 -6.23
CA ASN A 101 15.21 -2.00 -6.85
C ASN A 101 14.35 -3.01 -6.08
N GLU A 102 13.61 -3.85 -6.79
CA GLU A 102 12.79 -4.94 -6.23
C GLU A 102 13.60 -5.79 -5.22
N ASP A 103 14.87 -6.05 -5.56
CA ASP A 103 15.81 -6.82 -4.73
C ASP A 103 16.54 -6.02 -3.64
N SER A 104 16.49 -4.69 -3.65
CA SER A 104 17.23 -3.89 -2.64
C SER A 104 16.69 -4.08 -1.22
N THR A 105 15.45 -4.56 -1.09
CA THR A 105 14.85 -4.91 0.21
C THR A 105 15.33 -6.25 0.80
N ARG A 106 16.17 -7.02 0.09
CA ARG A 106 16.61 -8.35 0.54
C ARG A 106 17.74 -8.39 1.57
N LYS A 107 18.26 -7.24 2.02
CA LYS A 107 19.23 -7.23 3.13
C LYS A 107 18.52 -7.01 4.46
N LEU A 108 17.74 -8.01 4.88
CA LEU A 108 17.61 -8.24 6.32
C LEU A 108 19.05 -8.49 6.83
N PRO A 109 19.57 -7.75 7.81
CA PRO A 109 20.89 -8.07 8.33
C PRO A 109 20.79 -9.48 8.94
N ASN A 110 21.44 -10.44 8.29
CA ASN A 110 21.60 -11.82 8.73
C ASN A 110 22.50 -11.85 9.98
N SER A 111 22.03 -11.27 11.07
CA SER A 111 22.65 -11.40 12.38
C SER A 111 21.65 -10.95 13.45
N PRO A 112 21.24 -11.83 14.37
CA PRO A 112 20.48 -11.42 15.55
C PRO A 112 21.26 -10.51 16.52
N SER A 113 22.49 -10.12 16.17
CA SER A 113 23.34 -9.24 16.99
C SER A 113 23.33 -7.76 16.57
N ALA A 114 22.59 -7.36 15.53
CA ALA A 114 22.60 -5.97 15.03
C ALA A 114 21.39 -5.13 15.45
N PHE A 115 20.34 -5.74 16.03
CA PHE A 115 19.22 -5.01 16.59
C PHE A 115 19.28 -5.11 18.11
N ALA A 116 19.78 -4.06 18.75
CA ALA A 116 19.54 -3.85 20.16
C ALA A 116 18.02 -3.90 20.39
N SER A 117 17.58 -4.80 21.26
CA SER A 117 16.19 -4.95 21.66
C SER A 117 15.63 -3.59 22.08
N VAL A 118 14.78 -3.00 21.24
CA VAL A 118 14.11 -1.74 21.57
C VAL A 118 12.97 -2.07 22.53
N GLU A 119 13.26 -1.98 23.82
CA GLU A 119 12.25 -2.07 24.86
C GLU A 119 11.41 -0.78 24.85
N LEU A 120 10.16 -0.89 24.43
CA LEU A 120 9.25 0.24 24.22
C LEU A 120 8.64 0.66 25.56
N GLN A 121 9.41 1.31 26.43
CA GLN A 121 8.91 1.85 27.69
C GLN A 121 8.37 3.28 27.50
N GLY A 122 7.07 3.46 27.79
CA GLY A 122 6.45 4.75 28.13
C GLY A 122 6.16 5.70 26.95
N LEU A 123 4.95 5.60 26.38
CA LEU A 123 4.40 6.56 25.44
C LEU A 123 3.89 7.81 26.19
N SER A 124 4.54 8.96 26.00
CA SER A 124 3.92 10.26 26.19
C SER A 124 4.10 11.05 24.89
N ALA A 125 2.99 11.23 24.17
CA ALA A 125 2.96 11.90 22.88
C ALA A 125 2.39 13.32 23.08
N ALA A 126 3.13 14.33 22.66
CA ALA A 126 2.58 15.67 22.40
C ALA A 126 2.44 15.84 20.88
N SER A 127 1.43 16.61 20.46
CA SER A 127 0.86 16.70 19.10
C SER A 127 1.78 17.19 17.96
N GLY A 128 3.09 17.25 18.15
CA GLY A 128 4.04 17.69 17.11
C GLY A 128 5.47 17.20 17.30
N ALA A 129 5.80 16.58 18.44
CA ALA A 129 7.13 16.05 18.68
C ALA A 129 7.06 14.79 19.53
N ARG A 130 7.91 13.81 19.22
CA ARG A 130 8.06 12.58 19.99
C ARG A 130 9.45 12.51 20.59
N ILE A 131 9.51 12.31 21.90
CA ILE A 131 10.75 11.96 22.59
C ILE A 131 10.94 10.45 22.45
N ILE A 132 12.07 10.05 21.87
CA ILE A 132 12.47 8.65 21.71
C ILE A 132 13.83 8.48 22.36
N ARG A 133 14.02 7.41 23.14
CA ARG A 133 15.33 7.08 23.69
C ARG A 133 16.06 6.13 22.76
N ILE A 134 17.22 6.53 22.28
CA ILE A 134 18.12 5.70 21.48
C ILE A 134 19.34 5.42 22.37
N ASN A 135 19.56 4.15 22.72
CA ASN A 135 20.64 3.73 23.65
C ASN A 135 20.63 4.47 24.99
N GLY A 136 19.44 4.71 25.55
CA GLY A 136 19.28 5.44 26.82
C GLY A 136 19.42 6.96 26.72
N MET A 137 19.85 7.50 25.58
CA MET A 137 19.92 8.93 25.32
C MET A 137 18.61 9.45 24.72
N PRO A 138 17.99 10.51 25.28
CA PRO A 138 16.78 11.09 24.71
C PRO A 138 17.10 11.83 23.41
N GLY A 139 16.40 11.49 22.34
CA GLY A 139 16.34 12.21 21.08
C GLY A 139 14.92 12.72 20.83
N VAL A 140 14.80 13.83 20.11
CA VAL A 140 13.51 14.43 19.75
C VAL A 140 13.35 14.35 18.24
N ALA A 141 12.25 13.73 17.80
CA ALA A 141 11.81 13.79 16.41
C ALA A 141 10.65 14.80 16.32
N ASP A 142 10.85 15.86 15.54
CA ASP A 142 9.88 16.93 15.28
C ASP A 142 9.27 16.71 13.89
N TYR A 143 7.96 16.85 13.78
CA TYR A 143 7.23 16.75 12.52
C TYR A 143 6.36 17.99 12.36
N SER A 144 6.66 18.83 11.38
CA SER A 144 5.80 19.94 10.98
C SER A 144 4.68 19.41 10.06
N LEU A 145 3.43 19.63 10.46
CA LEU A 145 2.23 19.35 9.66
C LEU A 145 2.14 20.29 8.45
#